data_AF-A0A9E3SL36-F1
#
_entry.id   AF-A0A9E3SL36-F1
#
_cell.length_a   1.000
_cell.length_b   1.000
_cell.length_c   1.000
_cell.angle_alpha   90.00
_cell.angle_beta   90.00
_cell.angle_gamma   90.00
#
_symmetry.space_group_name_H-M   'P 1'
#
loop_
_entity.id
_entity.type
_entity.pdbx_description
1 polymer ?
#
loop_
_entity_poly.entity_id
_entity_poly.type
_entity_poly.pdbx_seq_one_letter_code
_entity_poly.pdbx_strand_id
1 'polypeptide(L)' 'AVARSRLLERRDDDPLAQPGLERRVHRVAAGVSWAQPWGAVTLGLAQDSREFTGQRAPHRFGSLSFSIAFD' A
#
# COMPACT_ATOMS: atom_id res chain seq x y z
N ALA A 1 -11.68 33.84 -15.96
CA ALA A 1 -10.36 33.52 -16.56
C ALA A 1 -9.82 32.27 -15.90
N VAL A 2 -9.59 31.19 -16.66
CA VAL A 2 -9.16 29.88 -16.13
C VAL A 2 -7.70 29.97 -15.70
N ALA A 3 -7.40 29.66 -14.44
CA ALA A 3 -6.04 29.64 -13.91
C ALA A 3 -5.26 28.50 -14.58
N ARG A 4 -4.35 28.88 -15.47
CA ARG A 4 -3.49 28.00 -16.26
C ARG A 4 -2.57 27.20 -15.33
N SER A 5 -2.65 25.88 -15.42
CA SER A 5 -1.90 24.92 -14.60
C SER A 5 -0.38 25.12 -14.70
N ARG A 6 0.26 25.52 -13.59
CA ARG A 6 1.73 25.66 -13.41
C ARG A 6 2.49 24.32 -13.32
N LEU A 7 1.93 23.22 -13.86
CA LEU A 7 2.56 21.90 -13.80
C LEU A 7 3.48 21.58 -14.99
N LEU A 8 3.54 22.46 -16.00
CA LEU A 8 4.30 22.25 -17.25
C LEU A 8 5.60 23.06 -17.37
N GLU A 9 5.98 23.85 -16.36
CA GLU A 9 7.21 24.66 -16.37
C GLU A 9 8.38 24.01 -15.60
N ARG A 10 8.28 22.72 -15.26
CA ARG A 10 9.42 22.02 -14.63
C ARG A 10 10.39 21.54 -15.71
N ARG A 11 11.21 22.51 -16.11
CA ARG A 11 12.48 22.43 -16.83
C ARG A 11 13.25 21.15 -16.49
N ASP A 12 13.70 20.45 -17.52
CA ASP A 12 14.52 19.21 -17.54
C ASP A 12 15.91 19.31 -16.85
N ASP A 13 16.15 20.30 -15.98
CA ASP A 13 17.46 20.64 -15.39
C ASP A 13 17.41 20.72 -13.85
N ASP A 14 16.72 19.79 -13.19
CA ASP A 14 16.72 19.68 -11.72
C ASP A 14 17.60 18.49 -11.32
N PRO A 15 18.83 18.68 -10.76
CA PRO A 15 19.66 17.60 -10.24
C PRO A 15 19.15 17.12 -8.87
N LEU A 16 17.83 17.08 -8.71
CA LEU A 16 17.18 16.41 -7.59
C LEU A 16 17.37 14.92 -7.81
N ALA A 17 18.39 14.41 -7.14
CA ALA A 17 18.75 13.01 -6.93
C ALA A 17 17.79 12.04 -7.61
N GLN A 18 18.29 11.31 -8.61
CA GLN A 18 17.63 10.11 -9.13
C GLN A 18 16.99 9.38 -7.95
N PRO A 19 15.67 9.10 -7.96
CA PRO A 19 15.00 8.57 -6.79
C PRO A 19 15.67 7.25 -6.41
N GLY A 20 16.57 7.32 -5.42
CA GLY A 20 17.29 6.20 -4.88
C GLY A 20 16.26 5.24 -4.35
N LEU A 21 16.24 4.03 -4.91
CA LEU A 21 15.19 3.05 -4.71
C LEU A 21 15.39 2.36 -3.35
N GLU A 22 15.33 3.10 -2.25
CA GLU A 22 15.28 2.51 -0.90
C GLU A 22 13.86 2.07 -0.58
N ARG A 23 13.47 0.95 -1.20
CA ARG A 23 12.14 0.35 -1.02
C ARG A 23 12.10 -0.48 0.26
N ARG A 24 12.08 0.17 1.44
CA ARG A 24 11.71 -0.51 2.69
C ARG A 24 10.22 -0.80 2.66
N VAL A 25 9.86 -2.02 2.30
CA VAL A 25 8.48 -2.52 2.37
C VAL A 25 8.29 -3.21 3.71
N HIS A 26 7.52 -2.59 4.60
CA HIS A 26 7.06 -3.28 5.80
C HIS A 26 5.75 -3.98 5.48
N ARG A 27 5.79 -5.32 5.39
CA ARG A 27 4.61 -6.16 5.23
C ARG A 27 4.27 -6.81 6.57
N VAL A 28 3.06 -6.57 7.06
CA VAL A 28 2.48 -7.30 8.19
C VAL A 28 1.29 -8.07 7.67
N ALA A 29 1.24 -9.38 7.94
CA ALA A 29 0.08 -10.21 7.65
C ALA A 29 -0.29 -11.00 8.91
N ALA A 30 -1.57 -11.01 9.23
CA ALA A 30 -2.14 -11.77 10.35
C ALA A 30 -3.46 -12.38 9.92
N GLY A 31 -3.81 -13.52 10.50
CA GLY A 31 -5.09 -14.15 10.21
C GLY A 31 -5.48 -15.14 11.29
N VAL A 32 -6.78 -15.40 11.36
CA VAL A 32 -7.36 -16.42 12.24
C VAL A 32 -8.28 -17.29 11.40
N SER A 33 -8.22 -18.60 11.63
CA SER A 33 -9.05 -19.57 10.95
C SER A 33 -9.72 -20.48 11.98
N TRP A 34 -11.00 -20.75 11.79
CA TRP A 34 -11.81 -21.61 12.63
C TRP A 34 -12.51 -22.65 11.75
N ALA A 35 -12.34 -23.92 12.10
CA ALA A 35 -13.02 -25.03 11.45
C ALA A 35 -14.16 -25.55 12.33
N GLN A 36 -15.25 -25.94 11.68
CA GLN A 36 -16.41 -26.62 12.24
C GLN A 36 -16.75 -27.83 11.34
N PRO A 37 -17.50 -28.83 11.84
CA PRO A 37 -17.89 -29.98 11.03
C PRO A 37 -18.71 -29.66 9.78
N TRP A 38 -19.31 -28.47 9.72
CA TRP A 38 -20.15 -28.01 8.60
C TRP A 38 -19.44 -27.00 7.69
N GLY A 39 -18.20 -26.61 7.99
CA GLY A 39 -17.48 -25.62 7.22
C GLY A 39 -16.35 -24.92 7.97
N ALA A 40 -15.76 -23.92 7.33
CA ALA A 40 -14.63 -23.16 7.87
C ALA A 40 -14.79 -21.67 7.61
N VAL A 41 -14.28 -20.87 8.54
CA VAL A 41 -14.25 -19.40 8.44
C VAL A 41 -12.82 -18.93 8.60
N THR A 42 -12.38 -18.04 7.71
CA THR A 42 -11.04 -17.45 7.75
C THR A 42 -11.13 -15.94 7.64
N LEU A 43 -10.44 -15.23 8.53
CA LEU A 43 -10.26 -13.79 8.52
C LEU A 43 -8.77 -13.47 8.32
N GLY A 44 -8.45 -12.63 7.34
CA GLY A 44 -7.10 -12.20 7.04
C GLY A 44 -6.96 -10.68 7.04
N LEU A 45 -5.82 -10.20 7.52
CA LEU A 45 -5.41 -8.81 7.51
C LEU A 45 -4.01 -8.74 6.91
N ALA A 46 -3.82 -7.89 5.91
CA ALA A 46 -2.51 -7.58 5.38
C ALA A 46 -2.32 -6.06 5.38
N GLN A 47 -1.11 -5.61 5.68
CA GLN A 47 -0.72 -4.21 5.58
C GLN A 47 0.66 -4.12 4.94
N ASP A 48 0.75 -3.36 3.86
CA ASP A 48 1.99 -3.01 3.18
C ASP A 48 2.26 -1.51 3.41
N SER A 49 3.44 -1.18 3.94
CA SER A 49 3.95 0.20 3.97
C SER A 49 5.03 0.37 2.91
N ARG A 50 4.95 1.46 2.13
CA ARG A 50 5.96 1.82 1.14
C ARG A 50 6.46 3.23 1.45
N GLU A 51 7.76 3.38 1.56
CA GLU A 51 8.43 4.67 1.66
C GLU A 51 8.90 5.10 0.25
N PHE A 52 8.67 6.36 -0.10
CA PHE A 52 9.12 6.97 -1.35
C PHE A 52 9.97 8.22 -1.04
N THR A 53 11.01 8.46 -1.84
CA THR A 53 11.86 9.65 -1.68
C THR A 53 11.05 10.93 -1.89
N GLY A 54 11.11 11.86 -0.94
CA GLY A 54 10.34 13.11 -0.96
C GLY A 54 8.94 13.03 -0.30
N GLN A 55 8.59 11.89 0.30
CA GLN A 55 7.30 11.71 0.97
C GLN A 55 7.36 12.20 2.44
N ARG A 56 6.39 13.03 2.85
CA ARG A 56 6.34 13.63 4.20
C ARG A 56 5.99 12.62 5.31
N ALA A 57 5.31 11.51 4.98
CA ALA A 57 4.98 10.42 5.88
C ALA A 57 4.83 9.09 5.10
N PRO A 58 5.14 7.93 5.71
CA PRO A 58 4.99 6.62 5.06
C PRO A 58 3.54 6.34 4.66
N HIS A 59 3.31 5.91 3.43
CA HIS A 59 1.99 5.43 3.02
C HIS A 59 1.77 4.01 3.55
N ARG A 60 0.60 3.76 4.15
CA ARG A 60 0.17 2.42 4.61
C ARG A 60 -1.05 2.01 3.83
N PHE A 61 -0.98 0.88 3.14
CA PHE A 61 -2.10 0.27 2.45
C PHE A 61 -2.42 -1.05 3.15
N GLY A 62 -3.69 -1.29 3.43
CA GLY A 62 -4.13 -2.53 4.05
C GLY A 62 -5.24 -3.21 3.25
N SER A 63 -5.33 -4.53 3.38
CA SER A 63 -6.48 -5.31 2.92
C SER A 63 -7.02 -6.17 4.05
N LEU A 64 -8.34 -6.30 4.08
CA LEU A 64 -9.07 -7.24 4.90
C LEU A 64 -9.64 -8.30 3.96
N SER A 65 -9.41 -9.58 4.28
CA SER A 65 -10.01 -10.70 3.58
C SER A 65 -10.88 -11.52 4.53
N PHE A 66 -11.96 -12.05 3.98
CA PHE A 66 -12.87 -12.94 4.68
C PHE A 66 -13.29 -14.05 3.73
N SER A 67 -13.27 -15.28 4.22
CA SER A 67 -13.66 -16.46 3.45
C SER A 67 -14.48 -17.39 4.34
N ILE A 68 -15.55 -17.94 3.77
CA ILE A 68 -16.34 -19.02 4.35
C ILE A 68 -16.34 -20.16 3.33
N ALA A 69 -16.05 -21.36 3.80
CA ALA A 69 -16.22 -22.60 3.07
C ALA A 69 -17.28 -23.46 3.77
N PHE A 70 -18.11 -24.13 2.99
CA PHE A 70 -19.12 -25.08 3.45
C PHE A 70 -18.83 -26.44 2.81
N ASP A 71 -19.13 -27.53 3.54
CA ASP A 71 -19.09 -28.90 3.01
C ASP A 71 -20.32 -29.24 2.17
#